data_AF-A0A5D0NIQ2-F1
#
_entry.id   AF-A0A5D0NIQ2-F1
#
_cell.length_a   1.000
_cell.length_b   1.000
_cell.length_c   1.000
_cell.angle_alpha   90.00
_cell.angle_beta   90.00
_cell.angle_gamma   90.00
#
_symmetry.space_group_name_H-M   'P 1'
#
loop_
_entity.id
_entity.type
_entity.pdbx_description
1 polymer ?
#
loop_
_entity_poly.entity_id
_entity_poly.type
_entity_poly.pdbx_seq_one_letter_code
_entity_poly.pdbx_strand_id
1 'polypeptide(L)'
;MGGELVARPEALVPVAVAAYEQAWRQERMPMRLGHVVCAIAEDEARGLLAMTTERPAVDALRAACDVVHPVMRRLLLSHGYLPETANRLRSLASGIMRDALDETATPPESP
;
A
#
# COMPACT_ATOMS: atom_id res chain seq x y z
N MET A 1 -3.41 26.03 -14.97
CA MET A 1 -3.89 24.68 -15.34
C MET A 1 -3.00 23.68 -14.63
N GLY A 2 -3.39 23.21 -13.45
CA GLY A 2 -2.69 22.11 -12.80
C GLY A 2 -2.99 20.85 -13.59
N GLY A 3 -1.99 20.28 -14.26
CA GLY A 3 -2.14 18.98 -14.92
C GLY A 3 -2.50 17.94 -13.87
N GLU A 4 -3.51 17.12 -14.14
CA GLU A 4 -3.83 15.96 -13.30
C GLU A 4 -2.59 15.06 -13.22
N LEU A 5 -2.10 14.80 -12.01
CA LEU A 5 -0.93 13.95 -11.81
C LEU A 5 -1.28 12.54 -12.32
N VAL A 6 -0.51 12.02 -13.27
CA VAL A 6 -0.67 10.64 -13.77
C VAL A 6 0.45 9.76 -13.26
N ALA A 7 0.13 8.50 -13.00
CA ALA A 7 1.10 7.51 -12.56
C ALA A 7 0.78 6.13 -13.12
N ARG A 8 1.81 5.29 -13.24
CA ARG A 8 1.65 3.85 -13.44
C ARG A 8 1.28 3.21 -12.09
N PRO A 9 0.24 2.35 -12.03
CA PRO A 9 -0.10 1.65 -10.79
C PRO A 9 1.08 0.88 -10.17
N GLU A 10 1.90 0.24 -11.02
CA GLU A 10 3.12 -0.45 -10.60
C GLU A 10 4.09 0.46 -9.80
N ALA A 11 4.21 1.73 -10.19
CA ALA A 11 5.09 2.69 -9.53
C ALA A 11 4.58 3.09 -8.14
N LEU A 12 3.30 2.87 -7.85
CA LEU A 12 2.66 3.18 -6.57
C LEU A 12 2.55 1.97 -5.62
N VAL A 13 2.95 0.77 -6.08
CA VAL A 13 3.02 -0.42 -5.22
C VAL A 13 3.87 -0.20 -3.96
N PRO A 14 5.06 0.43 -4.01
CA PRO A 14 5.86 0.67 -2.80
C PRO A 14 5.15 1.54 -1.78
N VAL A 15 4.30 2.49 -2.22
CA VAL A 15 3.51 3.34 -1.32
C VAL A 15 2.51 2.49 -0.54
N ALA A 16 1.79 1.62 -1.24
CA ALA A 16 0.83 0.72 -0.61
C ALA A 16 1.51 -0.29 0.35
N VAL A 17 2.66 -0.83 -0.03
CA VAL A 17 3.44 -1.75 0.81
C VAL A 17 4.04 -1.04 2.03
N ALA A 18 4.53 0.19 1.88
CA ALA A 18 5.04 0.98 3.00
C ALA A 18 3.95 1.26 4.06
N ALA A 19 2.70 1.47 3.64
CA ALA A 19 1.59 1.62 4.57
C ALA A 19 1.33 0.33 5.38
N TYR A 20 1.48 -0.84 4.77
CA TYR A 20 1.44 -2.12 5.49
C TYR A 20 2.60 -2.28 6.46
N GLU A 21 3.80 -1.89 6.06
CA GLU A 21 4.96 -1.93 6.94
C GLU A 21 4.77 -1.00 8.16
N GLN A 22 4.23 0.20 7.96
CA GLN A 22 3.89 1.11 9.05
C GLN A 22 2.77 0.54 9.94
N ALA A 23 1.73 -0.08 9.37
CA ALA A 23 0.69 -0.78 10.13
C ALA A 23 1.28 -1.91 11.00
N TRP A 24 2.25 -2.65 10.45
CA TRP A 24 2.98 -3.70 11.17
C TRP A 24 3.73 -3.17 12.39
N ARG A 25 4.39 -2.01 12.23
CA ARG A 25 5.07 -1.30 13.33
C ARG A 25 4.07 -0.84 14.39
N GLN A 26 2.91 -0.30 13.98
CA GLN A 26 1.86 0.14 14.91
C GLN A 26 1.29 -1.02 15.72
N GLU A 27 1.11 -2.20 15.12
CA GLU A 27 0.70 -3.43 15.82
C GLU A 27 1.84 -4.08 16.63
N ARG A 28 3.04 -3.47 16.67
CA ARG A 28 4.22 -3.94 17.42
C ARG A 28 4.61 -5.38 17.08
N MET A 29 4.37 -5.79 15.83
CA MET A 29 4.66 -7.13 15.35
C MET A 29 6.17 -7.27 15.00
N PRO A 30 6.74 -8.49 15.01
CA PRO A 30 8.15 -8.69 14.68
C PRO A 30 8.48 -8.25 13.24
N MET A 31 9.43 -7.33 13.09
CA MET A 31 9.73 -6.71 11.78
C MET A 31 10.52 -7.61 10.82
N ARG A 32 11.26 -8.63 11.32
CA ARG A 32 12.01 -9.53 10.42
C ARG A 32 11.10 -10.22 9.41
N LEU A 33 9.97 -10.77 9.88
CA LEU A 33 8.99 -11.39 9.00
C LEU A 33 8.20 -10.34 8.20
N GLY A 34 7.89 -9.20 8.82
CA GLY A 34 7.22 -8.08 8.15
C GLY A 34 7.98 -7.60 6.90
N HIS A 35 9.29 -7.39 6.99
CA HIS A 35 10.12 -6.98 5.85
C HIS A 35 10.11 -8.02 4.73
N VAL A 36 10.21 -9.32 5.06
CA VAL A 36 10.17 -10.41 4.06
C VAL A 36 8.82 -10.45 3.36
N VAL A 37 7.73 -10.40 4.12
CA VAL A 37 6.36 -10.40 3.56
C VAL A 37 6.15 -9.17 2.66
N CYS A 38 6.57 -7.98 3.11
CA CYS A 38 6.47 -6.75 2.32
C CYS A 38 7.27 -6.83 1.02
N ALA A 39 8.51 -7.35 1.07
CA ALA A 39 9.34 -7.48 -0.12
C ALA A 39 8.73 -8.44 -1.16
N ILE A 40 8.20 -9.59 -0.72
CA ILE A 40 7.52 -10.54 -1.61
C ILE A 40 6.25 -9.91 -2.19
N ALA A 41 5.48 -9.21 -1.36
CA ALA A 41 4.25 -8.57 -1.80
C ALA A 41 4.50 -7.47 -2.84
N GLU A 42 5.57 -6.68 -2.65
CA GLU A 42 5.97 -5.63 -3.59
C GLU A 42 6.36 -6.23 -4.96
N ASP A 43 7.21 -7.25 -4.98
CA ASP A 43 7.65 -7.92 -6.20
C ASP A 43 6.47 -8.52 -6.98
N GLU A 44 5.61 -9.28 -6.27
CA GLU A 44 4.46 -9.92 -6.89
C GLU A 44 3.44 -8.89 -7.41
N ALA A 45 3.10 -7.87 -6.61
CA ALA A 45 2.15 -6.85 -7.02
C ALA A 45 2.67 -6.02 -8.21
N ARG A 46 3.97 -5.74 -8.27
CA ARG A 46 4.59 -5.11 -9.43
C ARG A 46 4.47 -5.98 -10.67
N GLY A 47 4.80 -7.27 -10.57
CA GLY A 47 4.66 -8.22 -11.67
C GLY A 47 3.22 -8.29 -12.21
N LEU A 48 2.23 -8.28 -11.33
CA LEU A 48 0.81 -8.26 -11.70
C LEU A 48 0.37 -6.96 -12.40
N LEU A 49 1.04 -5.84 -12.11
CA LEU A 49 0.71 -4.52 -12.65
C LEU A 49 1.59 -4.07 -13.80
N ALA A 50 2.64 -4.82 -14.17
CA ALA A 50 3.66 -4.42 -15.14
C ALA A 50 3.14 -3.95 -16.50
N MET A 51 1.99 -4.48 -16.94
CA MET A 51 1.36 -4.13 -18.23
C MET A 51 0.22 -3.12 -18.10
N THR A 52 0.03 -2.55 -16.91
CA THR A 52 -1.07 -1.62 -16.64
C THR A 52 -0.70 -0.21 -17.11
N THR A 53 -1.59 0.40 -17.88
CA THR A 53 -1.39 1.75 -18.39
C THR A 53 -1.46 2.81 -17.30
N GLU A 54 -0.81 3.94 -17.59
CA GLU A 54 -0.91 5.17 -16.81
C GLU A 54 -2.35 5.64 -16.70
N ARG A 55 -2.65 6.24 -15.55
CA ARG A 55 -3.97 6.77 -15.18
C ARG A 55 -3.80 7.87 -14.14
N PRO A 56 -4.85 8.63 -13.78
CA PRO A 56 -4.78 9.59 -12.69
C PRO A 56 -4.20 8.96 -11.43
N ALA A 57 -3.34 9.67 -10.72
CA ALA A 57 -2.53 9.12 -9.63
C ALA A 57 -3.38 8.51 -8.51
N VAL A 58 -4.55 9.09 -8.22
CA VAL A 58 -5.52 8.55 -7.26
C VAL A 58 -6.04 7.18 -7.72
N ASP A 59 -6.38 7.05 -9.00
CA ASP A 59 -6.84 5.77 -9.58
C ASP A 59 -5.69 4.77 -9.72
N ALA A 60 -4.47 5.24 -9.95
CA ALA A 60 -3.29 4.41 -9.99
C ALA A 60 -2.98 3.82 -8.61
N LEU A 61 -3.10 4.63 -7.56
CA LEU A 61 -2.92 4.18 -6.19
C LEU A 61 -4.02 3.19 -5.79
N ARG A 62 -5.28 3.47 -6.15
CA ARG A 62 -6.39 2.55 -5.92
C ARG A 62 -6.13 1.19 -6.59
N ALA A 63 -5.70 1.19 -7.85
CA ALA A 63 -5.34 -0.03 -8.56
C ALA A 63 -4.16 -0.77 -7.90
N ALA A 64 -3.15 -0.06 -7.39
CA ALA A 64 -2.07 -0.65 -6.62
C ALA A 64 -2.60 -1.33 -5.33
N CYS A 65 -3.48 -0.65 -4.58
CA CYS A 65 -4.11 -1.19 -3.39
C CYS A 65 -4.95 -2.44 -3.68
N ASP A 66 -5.75 -2.42 -4.75
CA ASP A 66 -6.60 -3.54 -5.16
C ASP A 66 -5.79 -4.82 -5.45
N VAL A 67 -4.52 -4.68 -5.83
CA VAL A 67 -3.58 -5.80 -6.02
C VAL A 67 -2.80 -6.13 -4.74
N VAL A 68 -2.27 -5.14 -4.03
CA VAL A 68 -1.46 -5.36 -2.83
C VAL A 68 -2.27 -5.99 -1.70
N HIS A 69 -3.54 -5.58 -1.50
CA HIS A 69 -4.39 -6.12 -0.44
C HIS A 69 -4.58 -7.64 -0.49
N PRO A 70 -5.01 -8.25 -1.61
CA PRO A 70 -5.14 -9.71 -1.69
C PRO A 70 -3.80 -10.43 -1.62
N VAL A 71 -2.72 -9.88 -2.19
CA VAL A 71 -1.36 -10.45 -2.09
C VAL A 71 -0.90 -10.50 -0.63
N MET A 72 -0.98 -9.38 0.09
CA MET A 72 -0.64 -9.29 1.51
C MET A 72 -1.49 -10.25 2.35
N ARG A 73 -2.81 -10.29 2.11
CA ARG A 73 -3.71 -11.22 2.81
C ARG A 73 -3.27 -12.66 2.60
N ARG A 74 -3.01 -13.06 1.35
CA ARG A 74 -2.59 -14.43 1.02
C ARG A 74 -1.29 -14.80 1.73
N LEU A 75 -0.27 -13.94 1.65
CA LEU A 75 1.02 -14.17 2.30
C LEU A 75 0.88 -14.30 3.82
N LEU A 76 0.13 -13.40 4.45
CA LEU A 76 -0.14 -13.46 5.89
C LEU A 76 -0.78 -14.79 6.30
N LEU A 77 -1.82 -15.22 5.59
CA LEU A 77 -2.49 -16.50 5.87
C LEU A 77 -1.55 -17.70 5.64
N SER A 78 -0.75 -17.68 4.57
CA SER A 78 0.25 -18.73 4.30
C SER A 78 1.33 -18.82 5.38
N HIS A 79 1.61 -17.73 6.08
CA HIS A 79 2.54 -17.69 7.22
C HIS A 79 1.87 -17.92 8.58
N GLY A 80 0.59 -18.33 8.61
CA GLY A 80 -0.13 -18.72 9.83
C GLY A 80 -0.73 -17.56 10.62
N TYR A 81 -0.77 -16.35 10.07
CA TYR A 81 -1.53 -15.26 10.67
C TYR A 81 -3.03 -15.52 10.56
N LEU A 82 -3.77 -15.09 11.60
CA LEU A 82 -5.22 -15.21 11.60
C LEU A 82 -5.85 -14.21 10.60
N PRO A 83 -7.01 -14.56 10.00
CA PRO A 83 -7.76 -13.65 9.14
C PRO A 83 -8.04 -12.28 9.78
N GLU A 84 -8.29 -12.26 11.09
CA GLU A 84 -8.52 -11.05 11.88
C GLU A 84 -7.28 -10.15 11.88
N THR A 85 -6.09 -10.73 12.04
CA THR A 85 -4.81 -9.98 11.98
C THR A 85 -4.59 -9.38 10.59
N ALA A 86 -4.85 -10.16 9.53
CA ALA A 86 -4.72 -9.67 8.16
C ALA A 86 -5.73 -8.54 7.86
N ASN A 87 -6.97 -8.67 8.34
CA ASN A 87 -7.99 -7.63 8.22
C ASN A 87 -7.59 -6.35 8.97
N ARG A 88 -7.02 -6.49 10.17
CA ARG A 88 -6.57 -5.36 10.99
C ARG A 88 -5.43 -4.60 10.32
N LEU A 89 -4.39 -5.31 9.87
CA LEU A 89 -3.29 -4.70 9.12
C LEU A 89 -3.76 -3.98 7.86
N ARG A 90 -4.70 -4.58 7.12
CA ARG A 90 -5.33 -3.93 5.96
C ARG A 90 -6.02 -2.62 6.36
N SER A 91 -6.84 -2.66 7.42
CA SER A 91 -7.57 -1.48 7.88
C SER A 91 -6.65 -0.33 8.29
N LEU A 92 -5.56 -0.66 9.00
CA LEU A 92 -4.56 0.32 9.41
C LEU A 92 -3.81 0.90 8.20
N ALA A 93 -3.35 0.04 7.29
CA ALA A 93 -2.68 0.47 6.06
C ALA A 93 -3.59 1.39 5.22
N SER A 94 -4.87 1.05 5.08
CA SER A 94 -5.85 1.90 4.39
C SER A 94 -6.05 3.26 5.07
N GLY A 95 -5.99 3.33 6.40
CA GLY A 95 -5.99 4.59 7.15
C GLY A 95 -4.75 5.42 6.84
N ILE A 96 -3.56 4.82 7.00
CA ILE A 96 -2.26 5.47 6.74
C ILE A 96 -2.18 6.03 5.32
N MET A 97 -2.65 5.29 4.32
CA MET A 97 -2.66 5.76 2.93
C MET A 97 -3.61 6.93 2.72
N ARG A 98 -4.77 6.94 3.39
CA ARG A 98 -5.71 8.06 3.30
C ARG A 98 -5.12 9.31 3.93
N ASP A 99 -4.57 9.18 5.13
CA ASP A 99 -3.96 10.30 5.84
C ASP A 99 -2.82 10.92 5.01
N ALA A 100 -1.98 10.07 4.39
CA ALA A 100 -0.90 10.53 3.50
C ALA A 100 -1.42 11.28 2.25
N LEU A 101 -2.57 10.86 1.69
CA LEU A 101 -3.19 11.58 0.57
C LEU A 101 -3.77 12.93 1.00
N ASP A 102 -4.43 12.98 2.16
CA ASP A 102 -5.06 14.18 2.69
C ASP A 102 -4.01 15.22 3.12
N GLU A 103 -2.88 14.80 3.70
CA GLU A 103 -1.74 15.67 4.03
C GLU A 103 -1.13 16.30 2.76
N THR A 104 -1.03 15.55 1.66
CA THR A 104 -0.53 16.09 0.38
C THR A 104 -1.51 17.04 -0.32
N ALA A 105 -2.79 17.02 0.05
CA ALA A 105 -3.81 17.91 -0.50
C ALA A 105 -3.90 19.26 0.22
N THR A 106 -3.26 19.41 1.38
CA THR A 106 -3.29 20.64 2.19
C THR A 106 -2.04 21.49 1.88
N PRO A 107 -2.16 22.68 1.27
CA PRO A 107 -0.99 23.54 1.06
C PRO A 107 -0.44 24.00 2.41
N PRO A 108 0.89 24.20 2.54
CA PRO A 108 1.45 24.76 3.76
C PRO A 108 0.88 26.16 3.96
N GLU A 109 0.12 26.36 5.05
CA GLU A 109 -0.21 27.70 5.53
C GLU A 109 1.11 28.43 5.78
N SER A 110 1.40 29.41 4.94
CA SER A 110 2.53 30.31 5.13
C SER A 110 2.16 31.34 6.20
N PRO A 111 3.04 31.63 7.18
CA PRO A 111 2.81 32.63 8.21
C PRO A 111 2.76 34.06 7.66
#